data_AF-A0A838UE59-F1
#
_entry.id   AF-A0A838UE59-F1
#
_cell.length_a   1.000
_cell.length_b   1.000
_cell.length_c   1.000
_cell.angle_alpha   90.00
_cell.angle_beta   90.00
_cell.angle_gamma   90.00
#
_symmetry.space_group_name_H-M   'P 1'
#
loop_
_entity.id
_entity.type
_entity.pdbx_description
1 polymer ?
#
loop_
_entity_poly.entity_id
_entity_poly.type
_entity_poly.pdbx_seq_one_letter_code
_entity_poly.pdbx_strand_id
1 'polypeptide(L)' 'MSGKARAIDWQYLDRPRGDAVGVGDLVSAAAGGLPIYAVVALADGRARLRDRQNGADRVMALSDLHWKIRETLD' A
#
# COMPACT_ATOMS: atom_id res chain seq x y z
N MET A 1 20.94 -16.81 11.23
CA MET A 1 19.61 -16.47 11.78
C MET A 1 18.60 -16.55 10.66
N SER A 2 17.78 -17.61 10.60
CA SER A 2 16.66 -17.64 9.67
C SER A 2 15.58 -16.73 10.26
N GLY A 3 15.54 -15.47 9.81
CA GLY A 3 14.47 -14.57 10.18
C GLY A 3 13.17 -15.18 9.72
N LYS A 4 12.24 -15.46 10.64
CA LYS A 4 10.91 -15.95 10.28
C LYS A 4 10.31 -14.97 9.28
N ALA A 5 10.10 -15.41 8.04
CA ALA A 5 9.30 -14.65 7.10
C ALA A 5 7.89 -14.53 7.69
N ARG A 6 7.49 -13.34 8.10
CA ARG A 6 6.09 -13.08 8.47
C ARG A 6 5.29 -13.01 7.17
N ALA A 7 4.24 -13.82 7.08
CA ALA A 7 3.27 -13.68 6.00
C ALA A 7 2.62 -12.29 6.12
N ILE A 8 2.50 -11.60 4.98
CA ILE A 8 1.77 -10.34 4.89
C ILE A 8 0.37 -10.67 4.38
N ASP A 9 -0.65 -10.33 5.16
CA ASP A 9 -2.03 -10.48 4.73
C ASP A 9 -2.45 -9.30 3.88
N TRP A 10 -2.70 -9.58 2.61
CA TRP A 10 -3.16 -8.59 1.63
C TRP A 10 -4.67 -8.62 1.48
N GLN A 11 -5.30 -7.46 1.58
CA GLN A 11 -6.67 -7.22 1.18
C GLN A 11 -6.69 -6.66 -0.24
N TYR A 12 -7.48 -7.30 -1.11
CA TYR A 12 -7.79 -6.76 -2.44
C TYR A 12 -8.71 -5.54 -2.31
N LEU A 13 -8.40 -4.49 -3.06
CA LEU A 13 -9.19 -3.26 -3.17
C LEU A 13 -9.89 -3.25 -4.54
N ASP A 14 -11.21 -3.49 -4.56
CA ASP A 14 -12.00 -3.32 -5.78
C ASP A 14 -12.32 -1.84 -5.99
N ARG A 15 -11.62 -1.22 -6.96
CA ARG A 15 -11.76 0.21 -7.33
C ARG A 15 -11.78 1.15 -6.12
N PRO A 16 -10.68 1.22 -5.35
CA PRO A 16 -10.65 2.00 -4.12
C PRO A 16 -10.99 3.47 -4.35
N ARG A 17 -11.85 4.00 -3.48
CA ARG A 17 -12.21 5.42 -3.36
C ARG A 17 -11.83 5.90 -1.96
N GLY A 18 -12.09 7.17 -1.66
CA GLY A 18 -11.48 7.95 -0.57
C GLY A 18 -11.59 7.41 0.87
N ASP A 19 -12.27 6.28 1.10
CA ASP A 19 -12.39 5.57 2.36
C ASP A 19 -11.59 4.26 2.43
N ALA A 20 -11.16 3.70 1.30
CA ALA A 20 -10.46 2.41 1.24
C ALA A 20 -8.96 2.50 1.58
N VAL A 21 -8.36 3.66 1.39
CA VAL A 21 -6.94 3.93 1.60
C VAL A 21 -6.77 5.20 2.43
N GLY A 22 -6.01 5.10 3.52
CA GLY A 22 -5.66 6.16 4.45
C GLY A 22 -4.16 6.43 4.50
N VAL A 23 -3.78 7.60 5.03
CA VAL A 23 -2.38 7.90 5.35
C VAL A 23 -1.87 6.93 6.41
N GLY A 24 -0.66 6.40 6.22
CA GLY A 24 -0.08 5.35 7.06
C GLY A 24 -0.29 3.93 6.51
N ASP A 25 -1.28 3.73 5.64
CA ASP A 25 -1.50 2.43 5.02
C ASP A 25 -0.30 1.99 4.17
N LEU A 26 -0.11 0.66 4.12
CA LEU A 26 0.81 0.02 3.20
C LEU A 26 0.01 -0.59 2.04
N VAL A 27 0.36 -0.19 0.82
CA VAL A 27 -0.39 -0.52 -0.40
C VAL A 27 0.52 -1.03 -1.52
N SER A 28 -0.07 -1.70 -2.50
CA SER A 28 0.61 -2.07 -3.75
C SER A 28 -0.32 -1.98 -4.96
N ALA A 29 0.28 -1.69 -6.12
CA ALA A 29 -0.38 -1.73 -7.41
C ALA A 29 -0.28 -3.10 -8.09
N ALA A 30 0.67 -3.95 -7.70
CA ALA A 30 0.90 -5.22 -8.37
C ALA A 30 0.38 -6.41 -7.54
N ALA A 31 -0.13 -7.43 -8.23
CA ALA A 31 -0.43 -8.72 -7.63
C ALA A 31 0.85 -9.33 -7.03
N GLY A 32 0.78 -9.81 -5.79
CA GLY A 32 1.95 -10.27 -5.03
C GLY A 32 2.58 -9.22 -4.12
N GLY A 33 2.08 -7.98 -4.12
CA GLY A 33 2.38 -7.00 -3.08
C GLY A 33 3.72 -6.27 -3.22
N LEU A 34 4.40 -6.37 -4.38
CA LEU A 34 5.65 -5.66 -4.64
C LEU A 34 5.54 -4.76 -5.86
N PRO A 35 5.94 -3.47 -5.79
CA PRO A 35 6.55 -2.81 -4.62
C PRO A 35 5.53 -2.51 -3.50
N ILE A 36 6.01 -2.39 -2.26
CA ILE A 36 5.21 -1.93 -1.11
C ILE A 36 5.41 -0.43 -0.95
N TYR A 37 4.31 0.30 -0.96
CA TYR A 37 4.29 1.74 -0.79
C TYR A 37 3.64 2.12 0.54
N ALA A 38 4.24 3.07 1.26
CA ALA A 38 3.57 3.76 2.36
C ALA A 38 2.80 4.97 1.83
N VAL A 39 1.53 5.12 2.20
CA VAL A 39 0.72 6.30 1.87
C VAL A 39 1.11 7.43 2.80
N VAL A 40 1.67 8.52 2.26
CA VAL A 40 2.15 9.67 3.05
C VAL A 40 1.25 10.90 2.92
N ALA A 41 0.45 10.99 1.85
CA ALA A 41 -0.58 12.01 1.70
C ALA A 41 -1.67 11.56 0.72
N LEU A 42 -2.87 12.12 0.86
CA LEU A 42 -4.01 11.90 -0.03
C LEU A 42 -4.56 13.26 -0.48
N ALA A 43 -4.81 13.40 -1.77
CA ALA A 43 -5.43 14.60 -2.36
C ALA A 43 -6.11 14.24 -3.68
N ASP A 44 -7.36 14.69 -3.86
CA ASP A 44 -8.09 14.64 -5.13
C ASP A 44 -8.06 13.27 -5.84
N GLY A 45 -8.33 12.19 -5.09
CA GLY A 45 -8.36 10.83 -5.64
C GLY A 45 -6.97 10.27 -5.99
N ARG A 46 -5.90 10.92 -5.53
CA ARG A 46 -4.51 10.49 -5.69
C ARG A 46 -3.85 10.26 -4.34
N ALA A 47 -2.87 9.38 -4.34
CA ALA A 47 -2.00 9.13 -3.20
C ALA A 47 -0.57 9.57 -3.53
N ARG A 48 0.06 10.28 -2.59
CA ARG A 48 1.51 10.37 -2.52
C ARG A 48 2.02 9.16 -1.73
N LEU A 49 2.95 8.45 -2.34
CA LEU A 49 3.44 7.16 -1.92
C LEU A 49 4.95 7.24 -1.69
N ARG A 50 5.45 6.57 -0.66
CA ARG A 50 6.89 6.33 -0.47
C ARG A 50 7.18 4.84 -0.63
N ASP A 51 8.03 4.50 -1.59
CA ASP A 51 8.51 3.14 -1.82
C ASP A 51 9.34 2.67 -0.61
N ARG A 52 8.93 1.56 0.01
CA ARG A 52 9.61 1.01 1.19
C ARG A 52 10.95 0.37 0.87
N GLN A 53 11.22 0.03 -0.39
CA GLN A 53 12.46 -0.62 -0.80
C GLN A 53 13.57 0.40 -1.08
N ASN A 54 13.25 1.52 -1.72
CA ASN A 54 14.25 2.51 -2.16
C ASN A 54 14.01 3.94 -1.63
N GLY A 55 12.91 4.19 -0.93
CA GLY A 55 12.58 5.50 -0.37
C GLY A 55 12.07 6.54 -1.37
N ALA A 56 11.93 6.19 -2.65
CA ALA A 56 11.48 7.12 -3.68
C ALA A 56 10.00 7.47 -3.49
N ASP A 57 9.69 8.75 -3.71
CA ASP A 57 8.31 9.24 -3.68
C ASP A 57 7.66 9.08 -5.07
N ARG A 58 6.38 8.71 -5.09
CA ARG A 58 5.55 8.61 -6.29
C ARG A 58 4.16 9.18 -6.04
N VAL A 59 3.48 9.62 -7.10
CA VAL A 59 2.08 10.04 -7.03
C VAL A 59 1.27 9.15 -7.98
N MET A 60 0.29 8.43 -7.46
CA MET A 60 -0.56 7.50 -8.22
C MET A 60 -2.04 7.81 -8.01
N ALA A 61 -2.89 7.44 -8.98
CA ALA A 61 -4.32 7.49 -8.75
C ALA A 61 -4.70 6.39 -7.75
N LEU A 62 -5.70 6.64 -6.90
CA LEU A 62 -6.18 5.62 -5.96
C LEU A 62 -6.63 4.36 -6.71
N SER A 63 -7.27 4.53 -7.87
CA SER A 63 -7.71 3.43 -8.73
C SER A 63 -6.61 2.47 -9.20
N ASP A 64 -5.35 2.91 -9.17
CA ASP A 64 -4.19 2.10 -9.57
C ASP A 64 -3.67 1.23 -8.41
N LEU A 65 -4.20 1.45 -7.20
CA LEU A 65 -3.88 0.65 -6.02
C LEU A 65 -4.88 -0.51 -5.94
N HIS A 66 -4.36 -1.72 -5.81
CA HIS A 66 -5.19 -2.92 -5.82
C HIS A 66 -5.06 -3.73 -4.53
N TRP A 67 -4.08 -3.39 -3.69
CA TRP A 67 -3.78 -4.17 -2.49
C TRP A 67 -3.46 -3.25 -1.33
N LYS A 68 -4.01 -3.57 -0.15
CA LYS A 68 -3.69 -2.96 1.13
C LYS A 68 -3.30 -4.05 2.12
N ILE A 69 -2.26 -3.84 2.91
CA ILE A 69 -1.93 -4.75 4.01
C ILE A 69 -3.02 -4.64 5.07
N ARG A 70 -3.62 -5.77 5.48
CA ARG A 70 -4.44 -5.82 6.70
C ARG A 70 -3.45 -5.78 7.84
N GLU A 71 -3.57 -4.81 8.75
CA GLU A 71 -2.78 -4.84 9.98
C GLU A 71 -2.99 -6.21 10.64
N THR A 72 -1.91 -6.98 10.74
CA THR A 72 -1.89 -8.13 11.62
C THR A 72 -1.79 -7.54 13.02
N LEU A 73 -2.89 -7.58 13.78
CA LEU A 73 -2.84 -7.40 15.22
C LEU A 73 -1.80 -8.40 15.73
N ASP A 74 -0.66 -7.89 16.21
CA ASP A 74 0.35 -8.67 16.92
C ASP A 74 -0.23 -9.25 18.23
#